data_AF-A0A4U0W3N9-F1
#
_entry.id   AF-A0A4U0W3N9-F1
#
_cell.length_a   1.000
_cell.length_b   1.000
_cell.length_c   1.000
_cell.angle_alpha   90.00
_cell.angle_beta   90.00
_cell.angle_gamma   90.00
#
_symmetry.space_group_name_H-M   'P 1'
#
loop_
_entity.id
_entity.type
_entity.pdbx_description
1 polymer ?
#
loop_
_entity_poly.entity_id
_entity_poly.type
_entity_poly.pdbx_seq_one_letter_code
_entity_poly.pdbx_strand_id
1 'polypeptide(L)' 'MDDPYQEEQEIILSRIIGRVEKINESMLELNRSIEQVNGYNASVAEVTELWSTYMRNVTWNLKNQNELHPPV' A
#
# COMPACT_ATOMS: atom_id res chain seq x y z
N MET A 1 -17.08 -52.43 3.75
CA MET A 1 -16.91 -51.44 4.83
C MET A 1 -15.81 -50.55 4.35
N ASP A 2 -16.10 -49.27 4.11
CA ASP A 2 -15.07 -48.30 3.76
C ASP A 2 -14.05 -48.23 4.90
N ASP A 3 -12.79 -48.05 4.54
CA ASP A 3 -11.68 -47.97 5.48
C ASP A 3 -11.88 -46.72 6.37
N PRO A 4 -12.07 -46.85 7.70
CA PRO A 4 -12.33 -45.72 8.59
C PRO A 4 -11.20 -44.67 8.58
N TYR A 5 -9.98 -45.05 8.21
CA TYR A 5 -8.89 -44.08 8.04
C TYR A 5 -9.07 -43.18 6.80
N GLN A 6 -9.74 -43.68 5.76
CA GLN A 6 -10.02 -42.92 4.55
C GLN A 6 -11.07 -41.83 4.82
N GLU A 7 -12.13 -42.15 5.56
CA GLU A 7 -13.17 -41.18 5.94
C GLU A 7 -12.58 -40.04 6.80
N GLU A 8 -11.71 -40.37 7.77
CA GLU A 8 -11.01 -39.35 8.56
C GLU A 8 -10.10 -38.46 7.71
N GLN A 9 -9.36 -39.04 6.75
CA GLN A 9 -8.50 -38.27 5.84
C GLN A 9 -9.31 -37.31 4.96
N GLU A 10 -10.45 -37.74 4.44
CA GLU A 10 -11.35 -36.89 3.64
C GLU A 10 -11.91 -35.72 4.46
N ILE A 11 -12.27 -35.94 5.72
CA ILE A 11 -12.71 -34.87 6.63
C ILE A 11 -11.60 -33.85 6.87
N ILE A 12 -10.36 -34.31 7.11
CA ILE A 12 -9.22 -33.42 7.33
C ILE A 12 -8.92 -32.60 6.07
N LEU A 13 -8.91 -33.24 4.90
CA LEU A 13 -8.68 -32.55 3.62
C LEU A 13 -9.75 -31.49 3.34
N SER A 14 -11.02 -31.83 3.56
CA SER A 14 -12.13 -30.87 3.43
C SER A 14 -11.95 -29.65 4.34
N ARG A 15 -11.51 -29.87 5.59
CA ARG A 15 -11.19 -28.77 6.51
C ARG A 15 -10.02 -27.94 6.02
N ILE A 16 -8.95 -28.56 5.52
CA ILE A 16 -7.78 -27.85 4.99
C ILE A 16 -8.19 -26.96 3.81
N ILE A 17 -8.96 -27.49 2.86
CA ILE A 17 -9.45 -26.74 1.70
C ILE A 17 -10.26 -25.52 2.16
N GLY A 18 -11.26 -25.71 3.04
CA GLY A 18 -12.06 -24.60 3.54
C GLY A 18 -11.26 -23.57 4.35
N ARG A 19 -10.15 -23.96 4.98
CA ARG A 19 -9.23 -23.03 5.64
C ARG A 19 -8.39 -22.25 4.63
N VAL A 20 -7.90 -22.90 3.58
CA VAL A 20 -7.15 -22.25 2.50
C VAL A 20 -8.02 -21.25 1.74
N GLU A 21 -9.29 -21.58 1.48
CA GLU A 21 -10.25 -20.64 0.89
C GLU A 21 -10.40 -19.36 1.73
N LYS A 22 -10.61 -19.50 3.04
CA LYS A 22 -10.70 -18.35 3.96
C LYS A 22 -9.42 -17.51 4.02
N ILE A 23 -8.26 -18.16 3.94
CA ILE A 23 -6.97 -17.46 3.86
C ILE A 23 -6.89 -16.64 2.58
N ASN A 24 -7.29 -17.22 1.44
CA ASN A 24 -7.31 -16.51 0.17
C ASN A 24 -8.26 -15.30 0.21
N GLU A 25 -9.46 -15.45 0.78
CA GLU A 25 -10.39 -14.34 0.97
C GLU A 25 -9.78 -13.21 1.82
N SER A 26 -9.11 -13.59 2.92
CA SER A 26 -8.45 -12.63 3.82
C SER A 26 -7.28 -11.92 3.13
N MET A 27 -6.52 -12.62 2.28
CA MET A 27 -5.43 -12.04 1.49
C MET A 27 -5.96 -11.08 0.41
N LEU A 28 -7.10 -11.38 -0.21
CA LEU A 28 -7.75 -10.46 -1.15
C LEU A 28 -8.19 -9.17 -0.46
N GLU A 29 -8.74 -9.26 0.75
CA GLU A 29 -9.11 -8.08 1.54
C GLU A 29 -7.89 -7.26 2.00
N LEU A 30 -6.80 -7.95 2.38
CA LEU A 30 -5.54 -7.30 2.70
C LEU A 30 -4.99 -6.53 1.50
N ASN A 31 -5.00 -7.13 0.30
CA ASN A 31 -4.56 -6.47 -0.93
C ASN A 31 -5.37 -5.21 -1.22
N ARG A 32 -6.71 -5.29 -1.11
CA ARG A 32 -7.59 -4.12 -1.26
C ARG A 32 -7.26 -3.01 -0.25
N SER A 33 -7.01 -3.39 1.00
CA SER A 33 -6.65 -2.43 2.05
C SER A 33 -5.31 -1.74 1.77
N ILE A 34 -4.31 -2.49 1.31
CA ILE A 34 -2.99 -1.95 0.94
C ILE A 34 -3.12 -1.02 -0.28
N GLU A 35 -3.92 -1.38 -1.27
CA GLU A 35 -4.17 -0.54 -2.44
C GLU A 35 -4.76 0.82 -2.05
N GLN A 36 -5.73 0.83 -1.12
CA GLN A 36 -6.30 2.07 -0.60
C GLN A 36 -5.25 2.92 0.13
N VAL A 37 -4.44 2.31 1.00
CA VAL A 37 -3.34 3.01 1.70
C VAL A 37 -2.33 3.60 0.72
N ASN A 38 -1.97 2.86 -0.32
CA ASN A 38 -1.07 3.34 -1.37
C ASN A 38 -1.67 4.53 -2.13
N GLY A 39 -2.97 4.49 -2.42
CA GLY A 39 -3.70 5.62 -3.01
C GLY A 39 -3.59 6.90 -2.18
N TYR A 40 -3.79 6.80 -0.86
CA TYR A 40 -3.62 7.95 0.03
C TYR A 40 -2.17 8.44 0.09
N ASN A 41 -1.20 7.53 0.11
CA ASN A 41 0.22 7.87 0.15
C ASN A 41 0.68 8.57 -1.14
N ALA A 42 0.11 8.23 -2.31
CA ALA A 42 0.45 8.88 -3.57
C ALA A 42 0.16 10.39 -3.53
N SER A 43 -1.02 10.79 -3.02
CA SER A 43 -1.38 12.20 -2.88
C SER A 43 -0.46 12.94 -1.91
N VAL A 44 -0.07 12.29 -0.80
CA VAL A 44 0.89 12.88 0.16
C VAL A 44 2.27 13.04 -0.47
N ALA A 45 2.71 12.08 -1.27
CA ALA A 45 3.99 12.13 -1.96
C ALA A 45 4.04 13.30 -2.96
N GLU A 46 2.98 13.54 -3.72
CA GLU A 46 2.88 14.68 -4.65
C GLU A 46 3.03 16.03 -3.92
N VAL A 47 2.29 16.23 -2.82
CA VAL A 47 2.39 17.46 -2.02
C VAL A 47 3.80 17.62 -1.42
N THR A 48 4.41 16.51 -0.99
CA THR A 48 5.78 16.51 -0.45
C THR A 48 6.79 16.93 -1.51
N GLU A 49 6.64 16.46 -2.74
CA GLU A 49 7.51 16.83 -3.87
C GLU A 49 7.35 18.30 -4.25
N LEU A 50 6.11 18.79 -4.34
CA LEU A 50 5.80 20.19 -4.60
C LEU A 50 6.43 21.10 -3.54
N TRP A 51 6.24 20.76 -2.26
CA TRP A 51 6.79 21.51 -1.15
C TRP A 51 8.33 21.50 -1.15
N SER A 52 8.94 20.34 -1.39
CA SER A 52 10.39 20.20 -1.48
C SER A 52 10.97 21.05 -2.63
N THR A 53 10.29 21.06 -3.77
CA THR A 53 10.67 21.88 -4.93
C THR A 53 10.54 23.36 -4.64
N TYR A 54 9.44 23.78 -4.02
CA TYR A 54 9.24 25.16 -3.59
C TYR A 54 10.35 25.63 -2.63
N MET A 55 10.60 24.86 -1.57
CA MET A 55 11.64 25.17 -0.58
C MET A 55 13.03 25.24 -1.21
N ARG A 56 13.34 24.34 -2.15
CA ARG A 56 14.60 24.37 -2.92
C ARG A 56 14.73 25.65 -3.73
N ASN A 57 13.67 26.06 -4.44
CA ASN A 57 13.66 27.26 -5.26
C ASN A 57 13.78 28.53 -4.42
N VAL A 58 13.03 28.64 -3.32
CA VAL A 58 13.13 29.76 -2.37
C VAL A 58 14.55 29.84 -1.78
N THR A 59 15.09 28.71 -1.33
CA THR A 59 16.45 28.67 -0.77
C THR A 59 17.51 29.08 -1.80
N TRP A 60 17.37 28.61 -3.05
CA TRP A 60 18.26 28.98 -4.15
C TRP A 60 18.18 30.47 -4.46
N ASN A 61 16.97 31.01 -4.60
CA ASN A 61 16.76 32.44 -4.84
C ASN A 61 17.33 33.28 -3.71
N LEU A 62 17.05 32.96 -2.43
CA LEU A 62 17.57 33.72 -1.29
C LEU A 62 19.10 33.67 -1.16
N LYS A 63 19.75 32.58 -1.60
CA LYS A 63 21.21 32.48 -1.58
C LYS A 63 21.89 33.26 -2.71
N ASN A 64 21.21 33.39 -3.86
CA ASN A 64 21.78 33.98 -5.06
C ASN A 64 21.34 35.43 -5.29
N GLN A 65 20.17 35.80 -4.78
CA GLN A 65 19.65 37.16 -4.81
C GLN A 65 19.94 37.82 -3.46
N ASN A 66 21.04 38.56 -3.40
CA ASN A 66 21.24 39.57 -2.36
C ASN A 66 20.42 40.85 -2.64
N GLU A 67 19.54 40.85 -3.64
CA GLU A 67 18.66 41.96 -4.04
C GLU A 67 17.28 41.43 -4.48
N LEU A 68 16.22 41.98 -3.89
CA LEU A 68 14.83 41.74 -4.28
C LEU A 68 14.60 42.30 -5.69
N HIS A 69 14.48 41.43 -6.69
CA HIS A 69 13.95 41.86 -7.98
C HIS A 69 12.43 42.06 -7.88
N PRO A 70 11.88 43.17 -8.39
CA PRO A 70 10.44 43.40 -8.38
C PRO A 70 9.74 42.34 -9.24
N PRO A 71 8.50 41.96 -8.88
CA PRO A 71 7.76 40.93 -9.60
C PRO A 71 7.48 41.39 -11.03
N VAL A 72 7.70 40.50 -12.00
CA VAL A 72 7.19 40.60 -13.38
C VAL A 72 5.79 40.06 -13.47
#